data_AF-A0A256ZI32-F1
#
_entry.id   AF-A0A256ZI32-F1
#
_cell.length_a   1.000
_cell.length_b   1.000
_cell.length_c   1.000
_cell.angle_alpha   90.00
_cell.angle_beta   90.00
_cell.angle_gamma   90.00
#
_symmetry.space_group_name_H-M   'P 1'
#
loop_
_entity.id
_entity.type
_entity.pdbx_description
1 polymer ?
#
loop_
_entity_poly.entity_id
_entity_poly.type
_entity_poly.pdbx_seq_one_letter_code
_entity_poly.pdbx_strand_id
1 'polypeptide(L)'
;MLVKLIDCLDKVIEEERKYLGILEKYSEKMAKEGINVKYVLNKIAQKMKGGVLVKYSGIRIVFENEGRSHAEKLLLPPKFMFDGFEYILTDDGVFCEYSVFRKFSKKLKCKYKLVINIEVSMFVRKLCFEAAKYVNHVHNKIGYSPQWIPLITSGILMKISKELKLRISDVKDYVVYLHDTGVLNVKFGETGELWLNYGGVCLNE
;
A
#
# COMPACT_ATOMS: atom_id res chain seq x y z
N MET A 1 4.26 -4.53 5.88
CA MET A 1 4.80 -5.91 5.75
C MET A 1 5.36 -6.03 4.35
N LEU A 2 6.59 -6.53 4.16
CA LEU A 2 7.12 -6.68 2.80
C LEU A 2 6.61 -7.95 2.12
N VAL A 3 6.33 -7.83 0.82
CA VAL A 3 6.08 -8.94 -0.09
C VAL A 3 7.09 -8.94 -1.21
N LYS A 4 7.55 -10.13 -1.59
CA LYS A 4 8.34 -10.37 -2.79
C LYS A 4 7.39 -10.57 -3.96
N LEU A 5 7.52 -9.73 -4.97
CA LEU A 5 6.80 -9.77 -6.22
C LEU A 5 7.49 -10.76 -7.18
N ILE A 6 6.74 -11.70 -7.74
CA ILE A 6 7.24 -12.72 -8.65
C ILE A 6 6.79 -12.39 -10.08
N ASP A 7 7.75 -12.26 -10.99
CA ASP A 7 7.53 -12.01 -12.42
C ASP A 7 6.71 -10.74 -12.73
N CYS A 8 6.74 -9.75 -11.83
CA CYS A 8 5.95 -8.51 -12.00
C CYS A 8 6.72 -7.37 -12.68
N LEU A 9 8.06 -7.41 -12.66
CA LEU A 9 8.89 -6.28 -13.09
C LEU A 9 8.74 -6.00 -14.58
N ASP A 10 8.77 -7.04 -15.40
CA ASP A 10 8.66 -6.91 -16.86
C ASP A 10 7.37 -6.21 -17.27
N LYS A 11 6.27 -6.54 -16.60
CA LYS A 11 4.99 -5.87 -16.83
C LYS A 11 5.01 -4.40 -16.43
N VAL A 12 5.63 -4.07 -15.30
CA VAL A 12 5.77 -2.67 -14.87
C VAL A 12 6.59 -1.88 -15.89
N ILE A 13 7.69 -2.47 -16.39
CA ILE A 13 8.55 -1.88 -17.43
C ILE A 13 7.79 -1.73 -18.76
N GLU A 14 7.02 -2.72 -19.16
CA GLU A 14 6.22 -2.69 -20.38
C GLU A 14 5.18 -1.57 -20.35
N GLU A 15 4.42 -1.46 -19.25
CA GLU A 15 3.43 -0.40 -19.08
C GLU A 15 4.06 0.98 -18.93
N GLU A 16 5.24 1.08 -18.31
CA GLU A 16 6.04 2.31 -18.30
C GLU A 16 6.41 2.73 -19.74
N ARG A 17 6.91 1.81 -20.56
CA ARG A 17 7.28 2.08 -21.96
C ARG A 17 6.07 2.54 -22.79
N LYS A 18 4.94 1.84 -22.67
CA LYS A 18 3.69 2.22 -23.36
C LYS A 18 3.26 3.63 -22.97
N TYR A 19 3.33 3.93 -21.67
CA TYR A 19 2.90 5.21 -21.14
C TYR A 19 3.83 6.36 -21.57
N LEU A 20 5.15 6.15 -21.63
CA LEU A 20 6.09 7.13 -22.17
C LEU A 20 5.72 7.53 -23.61
N GLY A 21 5.32 6.57 -24.45
CA GLY A 21 4.84 6.85 -25.81
C GLY A 21 3.52 7.65 -25.84
N ILE A 22 2.66 7.52 -24.82
CA ILE A 22 1.48 8.39 -24.68
C ILE A 22 1.91 9.82 -24.34
N LEU A 23 2.84 10.00 -23.40
CA LEU A 23 3.32 11.33 -22.99
C LEU A 23 4.04 12.06 -24.13
N GLU A 24 4.78 11.34 -24.96
CA GLU A 24 5.42 11.89 -26.17
C GLU A 24 4.38 12.43 -27.15
N LYS A 25 3.35 11.66 -27.47
CA LYS A 25 2.23 12.11 -28.33
C LYS A 25 1.52 13.34 -27.79
N TYR A 26 1.34 13.44 -26.47
CA TYR A 26 0.76 14.63 -25.85
C TYR A 26 1.69 15.85 -25.97
N SER A 27 3.00 15.65 -25.79
CA SER A 27 4.00 16.71 -25.96
C SER A 27 4.00 17.24 -27.40
N GLU A 28 4.00 16.34 -28.40
CA GLU A 28 3.90 16.70 -29.82
C GLU A 28 2.59 17.44 -30.15
N LYS A 29 1.47 17.02 -29.55
CA LYS A 29 0.18 17.68 -29.75
C LYS A 29 0.21 19.12 -29.24
N MET A 30 0.76 19.34 -28.05
CA MET A 30 0.89 20.69 -27.50
C MET A 30 1.85 21.56 -28.33
N ALA A 31 2.95 20.99 -28.82
CA ALA A 31 3.89 21.71 -29.69
C ALA A 31 3.22 22.19 -31.00
N LYS A 32 2.34 21.37 -31.59
CA LYS A 32 1.52 21.77 -32.77
C LYS A 32 0.56 22.92 -32.47
N GLU A 33 0.13 23.04 -31.21
CA GLU A 33 -0.71 24.14 -30.72
C GLU A 33 0.13 25.37 -30.28
N GLY A 34 1.45 25.35 -30.53
CA GLY A 34 2.38 26.43 -30.21
C GLY A 34 2.83 26.45 -28.74
N ILE A 35 2.54 25.40 -27.97
CA ILE A 35 2.87 25.31 -26.55
C ILE A 35 4.00 24.29 -26.38
N ASN A 36 5.23 24.79 -26.20
CA ASN A 36 6.42 23.94 -26.00
C ASN A 36 6.48 23.41 -24.56
N VAL A 37 5.85 22.25 -24.37
CA VAL A 37 5.87 21.50 -23.11
C VAL A 37 6.26 20.06 -23.33
N LYS A 38 6.95 19.50 -22.35
CA LYS A 38 7.30 18.09 -22.28
C LYS A 38 6.59 17.45 -21.08
N TYR A 39 5.77 16.44 -21.36
CA TYR A 39 5.17 15.61 -20.33
C TYR A 39 6.12 14.47 -19.98
N VAL A 40 6.45 14.32 -18.70
CA VAL A 40 7.40 13.33 -18.21
C VAL A 40 6.75 12.51 -17.10
N LEU A 41 6.96 11.19 -17.13
CA LEU A 41 6.57 10.33 -16.02
C LEU A 41 7.43 10.67 -14.81
N ASN A 42 6.81 11.09 -13.70
CA ASN A 42 7.53 11.43 -12.49
C ASN A 42 7.91 10.15 -11.74
N LYS A 43 9.07 9.58 -12.08
CA LYS A 43 9.65 8.38 -11.48
C LYS A 43 10.87 8.77 -10.64
N ILE A 44 10.81 8.45 -9.36
CA ILE A 44 11.92 8.63 -8.42
C ILE A 44 12.66 7.29 -8.34
N ALA A 45 13.96 7.29 -8.60
CA ALA A 45 14.84 6.14 -8.42
C ALA A 45 15.98 6.54 -7.48
N GLN A 46 15.99 5.98 -6.27
CA GLN A 46 16.94 6.33 -5.21
C GLN A 46 17.73 5.09 -4.79
N LYS A 47 19.06 5.17 -4.84
CA LYS A 47 19.93 4.14 -4.29
C LYS A 47 19.81 4.12 -2.77
N MET A 48 19.63 2.94 -2.20
CA MET A 48 19.58 2.69 -0.76
C MET A 48 20.47 1.51 -0.39
N LYS A 49 20.78 1.34 0.89
CA LYS A 49 21.54 0.17 1.36
C LYS A 49 20.74 -1.11 1.03
N GLY A 50 21.28 -1.94 0.12
CA GLY A 50 20.66 -3.20 -0.29
C GLY A 50 19.76 -3.14 -1.53
N GLY A 51 19.65 -2.00 -2.22
CA GLY A 51 18.86 -1.95 -3.47
C GLY A 51 18.58 -0.56 -4.01
N VAL A 52 17.60 -0.47 -4.90
CA VAL A 52 17.08 0.76 -5.50
C VAL A 52 15.60 0.90 -5.18
N LEU A 53 15.24 1.97 -4.46
CA LEU A 53 13.86 2.36 -4.28
C LEU A 53 13.36 3.00 -5.57
N VAL A 54 12.25 2.51 -6.09
CA VAL A 54 11.55 3.07 -7.26
C VAL A 54 10.15 3.48 -6.84
N LYS A 55 9.77 4.72 -7.17
CA LYS A 55 8.45 5.29 -6.86
C LYS A 55 7.89 6.07 -8.04
N TYR A 56 6.67 5.74 -8.45
CA TYR A 56 5.92 6.54 -9.42
C TYR A 56 5.05 7.57 -8.70
N SER A 57 5.22 8.84 -9.05
CA SER A 57 4.58 10.00 -8.38
C SER A 57 3.88 10.91 -9.40
N GLY A 58 3.13 10.30 -10.32
CA GLY A 58 2.33 10.98 -11.32
C GLY A 58 3.13 11.49 -12.51
N ILE A 59 2.73 12.67 -12.99
CA ILE A 59 3.26 13.29 -14.21
C ILE A 59 3.88 14.62 -13.83
N ARG A 60 5.02 14.93 -14.43
CA ARG A 60 5.68 16.24 -14.36
C ARG A 60 5.58 16.90 -15.73
N ILE A 61 5.12 18.15 -15.75
CA ILE A 61 5.07 18.98 -16.95
C ILE A 61 6.27 19.93 -16.89
N VAL A 62 7.09 19.90 -17.93
CA VAL A 62 8.27 20.76 -18.06
C VAL A 62 8.00 21.73 -19.19
N PHE A 63 8.00 23.03 -18.87
CA PHE A 63 7.93 24.09 -19.86
C PHE A 63 9.35 24.37 -20.35
N GLU A 64 9.56 24.38 -21.66
CA GLU A 64 10.88 24.63 -22.24
C GLU A 64 11.19 26.13 -22.36
N ASN A 65 10.16 26.98 -22.33
CA ASN A 65 10.25 28.45 -22.34
C ASN A 65 9.46 29.08 -21.16
N GLU A 66 9.54 30.41 -20.97
CA GLU A 66 8.74 31.18 -19.98
C GLU A 66 7.22 31.17 -20.32
N GLY A 67 6.59 30.00 -20.25
CA GLY A 67 5.24 29.73 -20.77
C GLY A 67 4.18 29.45 -19.72
N ARG A 68 4.37 29.89 -18.47
CA ARG A 68 3.37 29.66 -17.39
C ARG A 68 2.00 30.27 -17.72
N SER A 69 1.92 31.25 -18.61
CA SER A 69 0.69 31.87 -19.12
C SER A 69 -0.21 30.94 -19.94
N HIS A 70 0.26 29.75 -20.33
CA HIS A 70 -0.51 28.78 -21.13
C HIS A 70 -1.04 27.58 -20.31
N ALA A 71 -0.93 27.61 -18.98
CA ALA A 71 -1.33 26.49 -18.12
C ALA A 71 -2.78 26.03 -18.33
N GLU A 72 -3.71 26.98 -18.57
CA GLU A 72 -5.14 26.69 -18.79
C GLU A 72 -5.43 25.99 -20.12
N LYS A 73 -4.49 26.04 -21.07
CA LYS A 73 -4.61 25.40 -22.39
C LYS A 73 -3.97 24.01 -22.43
N LEU A 74 -3.37 23.55 -21.33
CA LEU A 74 -2.70 22.26 -21.28
C LEU A 74 -3.70 21.11 -21.39
N LEU A 75 -3.47 20.24 -22.36
CA LEU A 75 -4.13 18.94 -22.41
C LEU A 75 -3.46 18.00 -21.41
N LEU A 76 -4.22 17.45 -20.47
CA LEU A 76 -3.68 16.52 -19.48
C LEU A 76 -3.72 15.08 -20.04
N PRO A 77 -2.57 14.38 -20.05
CA PRO A 77 -2.55 12.96 -20.38
C PRO A 77 -3.34 12.12 -19.36
N PRO A 78 -3.83 10.93 -19.77
CA PRO A 78 -4.50 10.02 -18.85
C PRO A 78 -3.55 9.63 -17.71
N LYS A 79 -4.10 9.34 -16.53
CA LYS A 79 -3.31 9.00 -15.35
C LYS A 79 -2.55 7.68 -15.54
N PHE A 80 -1.26 7.64 -15.16
CA PHE A 80 -0.47 6.41 -15.16
C PHE A 80 -1.09 5.35 -14.25
N MET A 81 -1.21 4.11 -14.75
CA MET A 81 -1.90 3.05 -14.04
C MET A 81 -1.21 2.63 -12.73
N PHE A 82 0.11 2.81 -12.64
CA PHE A 82 0.91 2.55 -11.44
C PHE A 82 1.29 3.82 -10.67
N ASP A 83 0.54 4.92 -10.84
CA ASP A 83 0.75 6.12 -10.01
C ASP A 83 0.56 5.83 -8.51
N GLY A 84 1.59 6.12 -7.71
CA GLY A 84 1.71 5.78 -6.30
C GLY A 84 2.23 4.37 -6.02
N PHE A 85 2.66 3.63 -7.03
CA PHE A 85 3.33 2.34 -6.84
C PHE A 85 4.79 2.57 -6.43
N GLU A 86 5.19 1.90 -5.35
CA GLU A 86 6.51 2.01 -4.73
C GLU A 86 7.07 0.61 -4.47
N TYR A 87 8.30 0.36 -4.89
CA TYR A 87 8.97 -0.92 -4.72
C TYR A 87 10.49 -0.76 -4.57
N ILE A 88 11.11 -1.76 -3.98
CA ILE A 88 12.56 -1.89 -3.81
C ILE A 88 13.03 -2.98 -4.78
N LEU A 89 13.95 -2.63 -5.67
CA LEU A 89 14.65 -3.57 -6.53
C LEU A 89 15.97 -3.97 -5.86
N THR A 90 16.21 -5.28 -5.73
CA THR A 90 17.42 -5.86 -5.14
C THR A 90 17.89 -7.02 -6.03
N ASP A 91 19.08 -7.55 -5.75
CA ASP A 91 19.59 -8.75 -6.44
C ASP A 91 18.70 -9.98 -6.21
N ASP A 92 18.02 -10.03 -5.05
CA ASP A 92 17.09 -11.10 -4.69
C ASP A 92 15.70 -10.94 -5.32
N GLY A 93 15.41 -9.81 -5.95
CA GLY A 93 14.15 -9.54 -6.65
C GLY A 93 13.47 -8.23 -6.26
N VAL A 94 12.17 -8.17 -6.53
CA VAL A 94 11.33 -6.96 -6.34
C VAL A 94 10.49 -7.10 -5.08
N PHE A 95 10.53 -6.07 -4.23
CA PHE A 95 9.84 -6.05 -2.96
C PHE A 95 8.96 -4.81 -2.82
N CYS A 96 7.78 -4.93 -2.23
CA CYS A 96 6.97 -3.77 -1.85
C CYS A 96 6.20 -4.04 -0.56
N GLU A 97 5.63 -3.00 0.05
CA GLU A 97 4.73 -3.19 1.18
C GLU A 97 3.43 -3.88 0.71
N TYR A 98 2.86 -4.73 1.56
CA TYR A 98 1.63 -5.46 1.25
C TYR A 98 0.47 -4.51 0.97
N SER A 99 0.38 -3.40 1.70
CA SER A 99 -0.60 -2.33 1.42
C SER A 99 -0.48 -1.78 -0.01
N VAL A 100 0.75 -1.57 -0.48
CA VAL A 100 1.03 -1.14 -1.85
C VAL A 100 0.64 -2.24 -2.84
N PHE A 101 1.10 -3.48 -2.62
CA PHE A 101 0.71 -4.62 -3.45
C PHE A 101 -0.81 -4.75 -3.57
N ARG A 102 -1.54 -4.72 -2.45
CA ARG A 102 -3.00 -4.85 -2.41
C ARG A 102 -3.68 -3.84 -3.32
N LYS A 103 -3.25 -2.56 -3.28
CA LYS A 103 -3.77 -1.47 -4.13
C LYS A 103 -3.55 -1.73 -5.63
N PHE A 104 -2.43 -2.35 -6.01
CA PHE A 104 -2.07 -2.58 -7.41
C PHE A 104 -2.26 -4.04 -7.87
N SER A 105 -2.67 -4.95 -6.99
CA SER A 105 -2.74 -6.39 -7.22
C SER A 105 -3.53 -6.75 -8.49
N LYS A 106 -4.71 -6.16 -8.67
CA LYS A 106 -5.56 -6.34 -9.86
C LYS A 106 -4.89 -5.87 -11.16
N LYS A 107 -4.07 -4.82 -11.09
CA LYS A 107 -3.35 -4.25 -12.24
C LYS A 107 -2.09 -5.05 -12.55
N LEU A 108 -1.32 -5.41 -11.52
CA LEU A 108 -0.10 -6.21 -11.62
C LEU A 108 -0.40 -7.64 -12.08
N LYS A 109 -1.50 -8.26 -11.61
CA LYS A 109 -1.87 -9.66 -11.91
C LYS A 109 -0.70 -10.64 -11.72
N CYS A 110 0.05 -10.48 -10.64
CA CYS A 110 1.24 -11.29 -10.41
C CYS A 110 1.20 -12.04 -9.09
N LYS A 111 2.02 -13.09 -9.00
CA LYS A 111 2.19 -13.88 -7.77
C LYS A 111 3.07 -13.10 -6.79
N TYR A 112 2.90 -13.39 -5.51
CA TYR A 112 3.74 -12.81 -4.47
C TYR A 112 4.06 -13.84 -3.39
N LYS A 113 5.12 -13.59 -2.63
CA LYS A 113 5.49 -14.31 -1.42
C LYS A 113 5.62 -13.34 -0.26
N LEU A 114 5.09 -13.70 0.91
CA LEU A 114 5.36 -12.93 2.12
C LEU A 114 6.82 -13.07 2.51
N VAL A 115 7.46 -11.95 2.84
CA VAL A 115 8.84 -11.94 3.37
C VAL A 115 8.83 -12.18 4.88
N ILE A 116 7.80 -11.70 5.56
CA ILE A 116 7.63 -11.89 7.00
C ILE A 116 6.87 -13.20 7.23
N ASN A 117 7.52 -14.13 7.95
CA ASN A 117 6.90 -15.38 8.38
C ASN A 117 6.51 -15.28 9.86
N ILE A 118 5.37 -14.65 10.13
CA ILE A 118 4.71 -14.75 11.42
C ILE A 118 3.80 -15.98 11.35
N GLU A 119 3.88 -16.85 12.36
CA GLU A 119 2.95 -17.97 12.47
C GLU A 119 1.54 -17.43 12.76
N VAL A 120 0.57 -17.84 11.92
CA VAL A 120 -0.81 -17.33 11.97
C VAL A 120 -1.45 -17.60 13.34
N SER A 121 -1.35 -18.83 13.85
CA SER A 121 -1.89 -19.26 15.14
C SER A 121 -1.34 -18.41 16.29
N MET A 122 -0.03 -18.18 16.33
CA MET A 122 0.63 -17.35 17.33
C MET A 122 0.11 -15.91 17.28
N PHE A 123 -0.03 -15.35 16.08
CA PHE A 123 -0.52 -13.99 15.93
C PHE A 123 -1.98 -13.84 16.37
N VAL A 124 -2.85 -14.76 15.93
CA VAL A 124 -4.28 -14.76 16.30
C VAL A 124 -4.43 -14.90 17.81
N ARG A 125 -3.71 -15.84 18.43
CA ARG A 125 -3.72 -16.02 19.89
C ARG A 125 -3.32 -14.74 20.64
N LYS A 126 -2.27 -14.05 20.18
CA LYS A 126 -1.83 -12.76 20.77
C LYS A 126 -2.88 -11.66 20.57
N LEU A 127 -3.45 -11.59 19.38
CA LEU A 127 -4.52 -10.65 19.05
C LEU A 127 -5.73 -10.85 19.96
N CYS A 128 -6.17 -12.10 20.12
CA CYS A 128 -7.30 -12.47 20.96
C CYS A 128 -7.02 -12.24 22.45
N PHE A 129 -5.81 -12.51 22.92
CA PHE A 129 -5.41 -12.22 24.29
C PHE A 129 -5.49 -10.73 24.63
N GLU A 130 -4.97 -9.86 23.76
CA GLU A 130 -5.05 -8.40 23.98
C GLU A 130 -6.47 -7.85 23.76
N ALA A 131 -7.24 -8.43 22.84
CA ALA A 131 -8.64 -8.12 22.64
C ALA A 131 -9.50 -8.47 23.88
N ALA A 132 -9.28 -9.64 24.49
CA ALA A 132 -9.99 -10.06 25.71
C ALA A 132 -9.73 -9.10 26.88
N LYS A 133 -8.47 -8.64 27.04
CA LYS A 133 -8.13 -7.61 28.04
C LYS A 133 -8.90 -6.32 27.79
N TYR A 134 -9.01 -5.89 26.54
CA TYR A 134 -9.78 -4.69 26.18
C TYR A 134 -11.27 -4.86 26.49
N VAL A 135 -11.87 -5.99 26.12
CA VAL A 135 -13.29 -6.29 26.40
C VAL A 135 -13.56 -6.27 27.90
N ASN A 136 -12.73 -6.96 28.70
CA ASN A 136 -12.86 -6.97 30.16
C ASN A 136 -12.74 -5.56 30.75
N HIS A 137 -11.83 -4.74 30.20
CA HIS A 137 -11.68 -3.35 30.64
C HIS A 137 -12.92 -2.49 30.36
N VAL A 138 -13.51 -2.63 29.17
CA VAL A 138 -14.75 -1.92 28.80
C VAL A 138 -15.93 -2.43 29.64
N HIS A 139 -16.06 -3.74 29.80
CA HIS A 139 -17.11 -4.36 30.61
C HIS A 139 -17.07 -3.87 32.06
N ASN A 140 -15.89 -3.88 32.69
CA ASN A 140 -15.73 -3.41 34.07
C ASN A 140 -16.03 -1.91 34.24
N LYS A 141 -15.96 -1.12 33.16
CA LYS A 141 -16.24 0.33 33.20
C LYS A 141 -17.70 0.68 32.95
N ILE A 142 -18.36 0.00 32.00
CA ILE A 142 -19.69 0.39 31.51
C ILE A 142 -20.69 -0.77 31.44
N GLY A 143 -20.34 -1.95 31.96
CA GLY A 143 -21.20 -3.15 31.96
C GLY A 143 -21.45 -3.78 30.59
N TYR A 144 -20.79 -3.29 29.55
CA TYR A 144 -20.98 -3.72 28.16
C TYR A 144 -19.74 -4.43 27.60
N SER A 145 -19.95 -5.56 26.95
CA SER A 145 -18.90 -6.33 26.29
C SER A 145 -18.97 -6.14 24.77
N PRO A 146 -18.09 -5.31 24.17
CA PRO A 146 -18.17 -5.01 22.75
C PRO A 146 -17.81 -6.21 21.87
N GLN A 147 -18.63 -6.46 20.84
CA GLN A 147 -18.30 -7.45 19.80
C GLN A 147 -17.26 -6.94 18.80
N TRP A 148 -17.27 -5.65 18.48
CA TRP A 148 -16.32 -5.03 17.57
C TRP A 148 -15.30 -4.22 18.37
N ILE A 149 -14.03 -4.55 18.21
CA ILE A 149 -12.92 -3.93 18.94
C ILE A 149 -12.06 -3.14 17.97
N PRO A 150 -11.84 -1.84 18.20
CA PRO A 150 -10.92 -1.08 17.38
C PRO A 150 -9.49 -1.55 17.71
N LEU A 151 -8.66 -1.81 16.71
CA LEU A 151 -7.33 -2.41 16.91
C LEU A 151 -6.23 -1.36 17.06
N ILE A 152 -6.39 -0.20 16.43
CA ILE A 152 -5.41 0.91 16.48
C ILE A 152 -5.65 1.74 17.73
N THR A 153 -6.86 2.32 17.89
CA THR A 153 -7.17 3.23 19.00
C THR A 153 -7.20 2.55 20.37
N SER A 154 -7.43 1.23 20.44
CA SER A 154 -7.25 0.45 21.68
C SER A 154 -5.78 0.23 22.07
N GLY A 155 -4.84 0.51 21.17
CA GLY A 155 -3.42 0.20 21.36
C GLY A 155 -3.06 -1.27 21.21
N ILE A 156 -3.98 -2.15 20.81
CA ILE A 156 -3.72 -3.60 20.65
C ILE A 156 -2.60 -3.84 19.63
N LEU A 157 -2.68 -3.25 18.43
CA LEU A 157 -1.62 -3.44 17.42
C LEU A 157 -0.28 -2.89 17.88
N MET A 158 -0.27 -1.82 18.68
CA MET A 158 0.96 -1.23 19.24
C MET A 158 1.63 -2.20 20.22
N LYS A 159 0.86 -2.89 21.06
CA LYS A 159 1.39 -3.89 21.99
C LYS A 159 1.98 -5.09 21.23
N ILE A 160 1.24 -5.61 20.25
CA ILE A 160 1.71 -6.73 19.40
C ILE A 160 2.98 -6.32 18.64
N SER A 161 3.03 -5.10 18.09
CA SER A 161 4.20 -4.54 17.42
C SER A 161 5.43 -4.51 18.32
N LYS A 162 5.29 -4.05 19.57
CA LYS A 162 6.39 -4.04 20.56
C LYS A 162 6.85 -5.44 20.91
N GLU A 163 5.91 -6.35 21.16
CA GLU A 163 6.22 -7.73 21.57
C GLU A 163 6.94 -8.51 20.47
N LEU A 164 6.46 -8.39 19.21
CA LEU A 164 7.05 -9.06 18.05
C LEU A 164 8.26 -8.32 17.48
N LYS A 165 8.62 -7.15 18.02
CA LYS A 165 9.68 -6.26 17.50
C LYS A 165 9.48 -5.92 16.01
N LEU A 166 8.24 -5.71 15.60
CA LEU A 166 7.86 -5.38 14.22
C LEU A 166 7.41 -3.92 14.13
N ARG A 167 7.53 -3.30 12.95
CA ARG A 167 6.94 -1.98 12.72
C ARG A 167 5.42 -2.08 12.82
N ILE A 168 4.78 -1.03 13.33
CA ILE A 168 3.33 -0.99 13.44
C ILE A 168 2.63 -1.16 12.08
N SER A 169 3.23 -0.63 11.00
CA SER A 169 2.74 -0.82 9.63
C SER A 169 2.81 -2.28 9.18
N ASP A 170 3.82 -3.04 9.63
CA ASP A 170 3.95 -4.45 9.32
C ASP A 170 2.86 -5.27 10.02
N VAL A 171 2.59 -4.98 11.28
CA VAL A 171 1.49 -5.62 12.04
C VAL A 171 0.14 -5.27 11.41
N LYS A 172 -0.09 -4.01 11.05
CA LYS A 172 -1.32 -3.56 10.38
C LYS A 172 -1.52 -4.32 9.05
N ASP A 173 -0.49 -4.36 8.22
CA ASP A 173 -0.54 -5.07 6.94
C ASP A 173 -0.81 -6.57 7.13
N TYR A 174 -0.25 -7.18 8.18
CA TYR A 174 -0.48 -8.59 8.47
C TYR A 174 -1.93 -8.87 8.88
N VAL A 175 -2.55 -8.00 9.68
CA VAL A 175 -4.00 -8.08 9.98
C VAL A 175 -4.83 -8.00 8.69
N VAL A 176 -4.50 -7.07 7.79
CA VAL A 176 -5.20 -6.92 6.51
C VAL A 176 -4.98 -8.15 5.62
N TYR A 177 -3.78 -8.72 5.59
CA TYR A 177 -3.49 -9.95 4.89
C TYR A 177 -4.32 -11.13 5.43
N LEU A 178 -4.40 -11.29 6.75
CA LEU A 178 -5.21 -12.33 7.37
C LEU A 178 -6.71 -12.14 7.10
N HIS A 179 -7.18 -10.89 7.01
CA HIS A 179 -8.54 -10.60 6.54
C HIS A 179 -8.73 -11.01 5.08
N ASP A 180 -7.83 -10.58 4.18
CA ASP A 180 -7.95 -10.85 2.75
C ASP A 180 -7.87 -12.36 2.43
N THR A 181 -7.23 -13.15 3.30
CA THR A 181 -7.15 -14.62 3.22
C THR A 181 -8.25 -15.35 3.99
N GLY A 182 -9.17 -14.63 4.65
CA GLY A 182 -10.33 -15.18 5.34
C GLY A 182 -10.06 -15.74 6.74
N VAL A 183 -8.85 -15.55 7.28
CA VAL A 183 -8.48 -15.98 8.64
C VAL A 183 -9.08 -15.07 9.70
N LEU A 184 -9.09 -13.75 9.46
CA LEU A 184 -9.64 -12.76 10.39
C LEU A 184 -10.89 -12.09 9.83
N ASN A 185 -11.89 -11.86 10.69
CA ASN A 185 -13.03 -11.03 10.37
C ASN A 185 -12.80 -9.60 10.90
N VAL A 186 -12.51 -8.68 9.97
CA VAL A 186 -12.15 -7.28 10.24
C VAL A 186 -12.98 -6.34 9.38
N LYS A 187 -13.48 -5.24 9.96
CA LYS A 187 -14.08 -4.12 9.22
C LYS A 187 -13.12 -2.93 9.14
N PHE A 188 -13.18 -2.20 8.04
CA PHE A 188 -12.37 -1.00 7.81
C PHE A 188 -13.20 0.25 8.14
N GLY A 189 -12.75 1.04 9.12
CA GLY A 189 -13.34 2.34 9.43
C GLY A 189 -12.86 3.45 8.49
N GLU A 190 -13.61 4.54 8.41
CA GLU A 190 -13.34 5.68 7.51
C GLU A 190 -11.98 6.35 7.75
N THR A 191 -11.51 6.37 9.01
CA THR A 191 -10.22 6.96 9.41
C THR A 191 -9.04 5.99 9.26
N GLY A 192 -9.26 4.81 8.67
CA GLY A 192 -8.25 3.76 8.55
C GLY A 192 -8.07 2.89 9.80
N GLU A 193 -9.01 2.99 10.76
CA GLU A 193 -9.18 2.08 11.90
C GLU A 193 -9.56 0.66 11.41
N LEU A 194 -9.10 -0.35 12.12
CA LEU A 194 -9.41 -1.75 11.87
C LEU A 194 -10.23 -2.28 13.05
N TRP A 195 -11.42 -2.80 12.76
CA TRP A 195 -12.34 -3.31 13.78
C TRP A 195 -12.36 -4.83 13.73
N LEU A 196 -11.86 -5.48 14.78
CA LEU A 196 -11.91 -6.94 14.93
C LEU A 196 -13.29 -7.38 15.42
N ASN A 197 -13.90 -8.38 14.77
CA ASN A 197 -15.04 -9.09 15.32
C ASN A 197 -14.57 -10.09 16.38
N TYR A 198 -14.53 -9.65 17.65
CA TYR A 198 -14.06 -10.46 18.76
C TYR A 198 -14.86 -11.76 18.93
N GLY A 199 -16.19 -11.68 18.88
CA GLY A 199 -17.04 -12.86 19.06
C GLY A 199 -16.91 -13.88 17.92
N GLY A 200 -16.66 -13.41 16.69
CA GLY A 200 -16.50 -14.30 15.53
C GLY A 200 -15.13 -14.96 15.42
N VAL A 201 -14.10 -14.38 16.04
CA VAL A 201 -12.71 -14.84 15.92
C VAL A 201 -12.19 -15.47 17.21
N CYS A 202 -12.39 -14.81 18.35
CA CYS A 202 -11.71 -15.13 19.60
C CYS A 202 -12.53 -15.96 20.60
N LEU A 203 -13.82 -16.18 20.32
CA LEU A 203 -14.69 -17.04 21.14
C LEU A 203 -14.97 -18.41 20.48
N ASN A 204 -14.42 -18.65 19.29
CA ASN A 204 -14.57 -19.88 18.52
C ASN A 204 -13.29 -20.77 18.53
N GLU A 205 -12.31 -20.44 19.38
CA GLU A 205 -11.12 -21.26 19.66
C GLU A 205 -11.28 -22.07 20.94
#